data_AF-A0A0D8XN37-F1
#
_entry.id   AF-A0A0D8XN37-F1
#
_cell.length_a   1.000
_cell.length_b   1.000
_cell.length_c   1.000
_cell.angle_alpha   90.00
_cell.angle_beta   90.00
_cell.angle_gamma   90.00
#
_symmetry.space_group_name_H-M   'P 1'
#
loop_
_entity.id
_entity.type
_entity.pdbx_description
1 polymer ?
#
loop_
_entity_poly.entity_id
_entity_poly.type
_entity_poly.pdbx_seq_one_letter_code
_entity_poly.pdbx_strand_id
1 'polypeptide(L)'
;MLMFNSYNNKNTIQRTTNNRLVVLFVVLFIFGAIIAISILTILFAIRENLVTNSEKSPKSIERYQLNSSDTNQRISLCISEKCTQLASTYQKNMNRQMDPCTDFYSFTCGNYARHHIIPEYTTKINLLIEMRQNLGTRLKSILETLSRQNNTKSMQLVHIYYDSCMNVDAQNDLATQPLFKLISELGGWELLTNAQFDSEHYQWEVTAGQLALIGIDGLMRVFVHSSFEDRNIQTLMFCPPSLYLKNKKFYRGAPSSNVFLKHYKNYIKGFLQLLGVDIDDDSGVIDYQINDIIDLERRIANLSRSDNQRRHSLINNLMSYKNFRHRYREVDQFALIRIFWSTISIPTSSSTSSTTTVFVIRTLCLVAELKWFIIMLCSHSIWLSLSENSDSQISNC
;
A
#
# COMPACT_ATOMS: atom_id res chain seq x y z
N MET A 1 -56.11 -28.00 -97.00
CA MET A 1 -56.90 -26.78 -97.25
C MET A 1 -56.56 -25.79 -96.15
N LEU A 2 -55.81 -24.73 -96.51
CA LEU A 2 -55.53 -23.49 -95.75
C LEU A 2 -54.76 -23.65 -94.41
N MET A 3 -53.90 -22.76 -93.91
CA MET A 3 -53.19 -21.57 -94.35
C MET A 3 -52.30 -21.18 -93.13
N PHE A 4 -51.03 -20.84 -93.37
CA PHE A 4 -50.26 -19.71 -92.81
C PHE A 4 -50.09 -19.40 -91.29
N ASN A 5 -48.80 -19.20 -90.94
CA ASN A 5 -48.19 -18.11 -90.12
C ASN A 5 -48.52 -17.98 -88.62
N SER A 6 -47.63 -17.55 -87.69
CA SER A 6 -46.32 -16.92 -87.77
C SER A 6 -45.64 -16.88 -86.39
N TYR A 7 -44.30 -16.79 -86.41
CA TYR A 7 -43.42 -15.92 -85.60
C TYR A 7 -43.07 -16.19 -84.11
N ASN A 8 -41.77 -16.49 -83.92
CA ASN A 8 -40.81 -16.01 -82.91
C ASN A 8 -41.17 -16.01 -81.41
N ASN A 9 -40.36 -16.74 -80.61
CA ASN A 9 -39.40 -16.16 -79.64
C ASN A 9 -38.95 -17.22 -78.59
N LYS A 10 -37.83 -17.93 -78.84
CA LYS A 10 -37.18 -18.80 -77.83
C LYS A 10 -35.64 -18.72 -77.84
N ASN A 11 -35.06 -17.59 -78.25
CA ASN A 11 -33.63 -17.31 -78.10
C ASN A 11 -33.24 -16.66 -76.76
N THR A 12 -34.16 -16.62 -75.79
CA THR A 12 -34.00 -15.84 -74.55
C THR A 12 -33.50 -16.65 -73.34
N ILE A 13 -33.39 -17.98 -73.44
CA ILE A 13 -33.11 -18.84 -72.27
C ILE A 13 -31.62 -19.22 -72.13
N GLN A 14 -30.78 -18.97 -73.14
CA GLN A 14 -29.35 -19.38 -73.12
C GLN A 14 -28.37 -18.25 -72.77
N ARG A 15 -28.83 -17.01 -72.59
CA ARG A 15 -27.98 -15.82 -72.37
C ARG A 15 -27.80 -15.43 -70.89
N THR A 16 -28.58 -15.98 -69.96
CA THR A 16 -28.61 -15.58 -68.54
C THR A 16 -27.62 -16.32 -67.64
N THR A 17 -27.13 -17.50 -68.04
CA THR A 17 -26.16 -18.30 -67.27
C THR A 17 -24.71 -17.82 -67.41
N ASN A 18 -24.30 -17.33 -68.58
CA ASN A 18 -22.93 -16.84 -68.80
C ASN A 18 -22.63 -15.52 -68.06
N ASN A 19 -23.61 -14.61 -67.97
CA ASN A 19 -23.40 -13.32 -67.29
C ASN A 19 -23.26 -13.48 -65.77
N ARG A 20 -23.98 -14.42 -65.16
CA ARG A 20 -23.83 -14.70 -63.71
C ARG A 20 -22.48 -15.31 -63.37
N LEU A 21 -21.94 -16.17 -64.23
CA LEU A 21 -20.63 -16.78 -64.05
C LEU A 21 -19.52 -15.72 -64.15
N VAL A 22 -19.59 -14.83 -65.14
CA VAL A 22 -18.62 -13.73 -65.33
C VAL A 22 -18.65 -12.76 -64.16
N VAL A 23 -19.83 -12.39 -63.65
CA VAL A 23 -19.95 -11.53 -62.46
C VAL A 23 -19.32 -12.20 -61.23
N LEU A 24 -19.47 -13.51 -61.06
CA LEU A 24 -18.90 -14.25 -59.94
C LEU A 24 -17.37 -14.28 -59.99
N PHE A 25 -16.78 -14.45 -61.18
CA PHE A 25 -15.33 -14.36 -61.37
C PHE A 25 -14.79 -12.95 -61.14
N VAL A 26 -15.50 -11.91 -61.58
CA VAL A 26 -15.11 -10.51 -61.34
C VAL A 26 -15.17 -10.17 -59.86
N VAL A 27 -16.22 -10.62 -59.15
CA VAL A 27 -16.35 -10.43 -57.70
C VAL A 27 -15.23 -11.16 -56.94
N LEU A 28 -14.93 -12.42 -57.29
CA LEU A 28 -13.83 -13.16 -56.67
C LEU A 28 -12.47 -12.52 -56.93
N PHE A 29 -12.25 -11.97 -58.12
CA PHE A 29 -11.03 -11.25 -58.46
C PHE A 29 -10.88 -9.95 -57.64
N ILE A 30 -11.97 -9.18 -57.50
CA ILE A 30 -11.99 -7.96 -56.68
C ILE A 30 -11.75 -8.30 -55.21
N PHE A 31 -12.39 -9.33 -54.67
CA PHE A 31 -12.15 -9.79 -53.30
C PHE A 31 -10.70 -10.25 -53.10
N GLY A 32 -10.14 -10.99 -54.07
CA GLY A 32 -8.73 -11.38 -54.05
C GLY A 32 -7.77 -10.19 -54.05
N ALA A 33 -8.05 -9.17 -54.86
CA ALA A 33 -7.26 -7.95 -54.91
C ALA A 33 -7.34 -7.16 -53.58
N ILE A 34 -8.51 -7.06 -52.96
CA ILE A 34 -8.69 -6.40 -51.66
C ILE A 34 -7.93 -7.16 -50.55
N ILE A 35 -7.96 -8.48 -50.56
CA ILE A 35 -7.20 -9.31 -49.61
C ILE A 35 -5.69 -9.11 -49.83
N ALA A 36 -5.21 -9.08 -51.07
CA ALA A 36 -3.79 -8.83 -51.36
C ALA A 36 -3.33 -7.44 -50.89
N ILE A 37 -4.14 -6.41 -51.12
CA ILE A 37 -3.85 -5.03 -50.68
C ILE A 37 -3.85 -4.93 -49.15
N SER A 38 -4.80 -5.56 -48.47
CA SER A 38 -4.84 -5.57 -47.00
C SER A 38 -3.67 -6.35 -46.38
N ILE A 39 -3.21 -7.44 -47.01
CA ILE A 39 -1.99 -8.14 -46.58
C ILE A 39 -0.76 -7.24 -46.78
N LEU A 40 -0.66 -6.54 -47.91
CA LEU A 40 0.46 -5.62 -48.18
C LEU A 40 0.50 -4.45 -47.20
N THR A 41 -0.64 -3.86 -46.82
CA THR A 41 -0.68 -2.78 -45.83
C THR A 41 -0.33 -3.27 -44.43
N ILE A 42 -0.78 -4.49 -44.05
CA ILE A 42 -0.40 -5.12 -42.78
C ILE A 42 1.11 -5.41 -42.75
N LEU A 43 1.69 -5.92 -43.84
CA LEU A 43 3.13 -6.17 -43.93
C LEU A 43 3.95 -4.87 -43.87
N PHE A 44 3.46 -3.80 -44.50
CA PHE A 44 4.09 -2.48 -44.40
C PHE A 44 4.02 -1.91 -42.98
N ALA A 45 2.87 -2.01 -42.31
CA ALA A 45 2.70 -1.58 -40.92
C ALA A 45 3.57 -2.41 -39.95
N ILE A 46 3.70 -3.72 -40.16
CA ILE A 46 4.62 -4.57 -39.39
C ILE A 46 6.07 -4.14 -39.63
N ARG A 47 6.45 -3.80 -40.88
CA ARG A 47 7.80 -3.31 -41.19
C ARG A 47 8.10 -1.99 -40.48
N GLU A 48 7.19 -1.01 -40.52
CA GLU A 48 7.38 0.25 -39.77
C GLU A 48 7.42 0.04 -38.26
N ASN A 49 6.62 -0.89 -37.73
CA ASN A 49 6.64 -1.22 -36.30
C ASN A 49 7.94 -1.97 -35.89
N LEU A 50 8.51 -2.80 -36.77
CA LEU A 50 9.81 -3.44 -36.55
C LEU A 50 10.97 -2.43 -36.64
N VAL A 51 10.90 -1.47 -37.57
CA VAL A 51 11.91 -0.41 -37.72
C VAL A 51 11.86 0.56 -36.53
N THR A 52 10.68 0.94 -36.04
CA THR A 52 10.53 1.81 -34.86
C THR A 52 10.86 1.13 -33.54
N ASN A 53 10.66 -0.20 -33.42
CA ASN A 53 11.08 -0.97 -32.24
C ASN A 53 12.58 -1.32 -32.23
N SER A 54 13.27 -1.24 -33.37
CA SER A 54 14.74 -1.38 -33.43
C SER A 54 15.50 -0.16 -32.90
N GLU A 55 14.86 1.01 -32.77
CA GLU A 55 15.49 2.25 -32.28
C GLU A 55 15.23 2.57 -30.79
N LYS A 56 14.50 1.72 -30.07
CA LYS A 56 14.31 1.86 -28.61
C LYS A 56 14.96 0.71 -27.84
N SER A 57 16.25 0.52 -28.05
CA SER A 57 17.11 -0.06 -27.02
C SER A 57 17.25 0.99 -25.89
N PRO A 58 17.07 0.62 -24.60
CA PRO A 58 17.35 1.54 -23.51
C PRO A 58 18.82 1.92 -23.63
N LYS A 59 19.13 3.23 -23.62
CA LYS A 59 20.52 3.74 -23.57
C LYS A 59 21.28 2.89 -22.57
N SER A 60 22.13 2.00 -23.09
CA SER A 60 23.07 1.24 -22.31
C SER A 60 23.82 2.26 -21.46
N ILE A 61 23.87 2.02 -20.15
CA ILE A 61 24.84 2.63 -19.26
C ILE A 61 26.15 2.66 -20.04
N GLU A 62 26.63 3.85 -20.37
CA GLU A 62 28.00 4.02 -20.83
C GLU A 62 28.86 3.42 -19.72
N ARG A 63 29.27 2.18 -19.91
CA ARG A 63 30.50 1.69 -19.30
C ARG A 63 31.54 2.68 -19.78
N TYR A 64 31.98 3.56 -18.90
CA TYR A 64 33.27 4.22 -19.03
C TYR A 64 34.29 3.09 -19.22
N GLN A 65 34.52 2.70 -20.48
CA GLN A 65 35.72 2.01 -20.86
C GLN A 65 36.81 3.05 -20.68
N LEU A 66 37.55 2.95 -19.57
CA LEU A 66 38.88 3.52 -19.51
C LEU A 66 39.68 2.84 -20.62
N ASN A 67 39.67 3.47 -21.80
CA ASN A 67 40.57 3.11 -22.88
C ASN A 67 41.98 3.41 -22.36
N SER A 68 42.72 2.35 -22.07
CA SER A 68 44.10 2.35 -21.60
C SER A 68 45.09 2.72 -22.72
N SER A 69 44.74 3.71 -23.55
CA SER A 69 45.51 4.14 -24.72
C SER A 69 45.79 5.64 -24.72
N ASP A 70 45.63 6.32 -23.58
CA ASP A 70 46.09 7.69 -23.37
C ASP A 70 47.00 7.76 -22.14
N THR A 71 48.23 7.28 -22.30
CA THR A 71 49.27 7.27 -21.25
C THR A 71 49.89 8.64 -21.02
N ASN A 72 49.12 9.74 -21.12
CA ASN A 72 49.59 11.06 -20.69
C ASN A 72 48.50 12.08 -20.31
N GLN A 73 47.25 11.68 -20.11
CA GLN A 73 46.34 12.51 -19.35
C GLN A 73 46.70 12.35 -17.86
N ARG A 74 47.49 13.28 -17.31
CA ARG A 74 47.70 13.36 -15.87
C ARG A 74 46.32 13.40 -15.22
N ILE A 75 45.92 12.32 -14.57
CA ILE A 75 44.72 12.28 -13.72
C ILE A 75 44.95 13.38 -12.69
N SER A 76 44.31 14.54 -12.87
CA SER A 76 44.46 15.64 -11.94
C SER A 76 43.75 15.24 -10.67
N LEU A 77 44.54 15.08 -9.59
CA LEU A 77 44.00 14.72 -8.29
C LEU A 77 43.02 15.82 -7.85
N CYS A 78 41.79 15.44 -7.51
CA CYS A 78 40.83 16.40 -6.98
C CYS A 78 41.23 16.79 -5.56
N ILE A 79 41.69 18.03 -5.39
CA ILE A 79 42.10 18.61 -4.10
C ILE A 79 41.11 19.67 -3.58
N SER A 80 39.91 19.73 -4.14
CA SER A 80 38.87 20.61 -3.58
C SER A 80 38.52 20.19 -2.14
N GLU A 81 38.01 21.13 -1.35
CA GLU A 81 37.57 20.85 0.03
C GLU A 81 36.58 19.67 0.08
N LYS A 82 35.59 19.66 -0.82
CA LYS A 82 34.60 18.57 -0.93
C LYS A 82 35.23 17.22 -1.24
N CYS A 83 36.18 17.18 -2.19
CA CYS A 83 36.89 15.94 -2.52
C CYS A 83 37.73 15.43 -1.35
N THR A 84 38.40 16.32 -0.63
CA THR A 84 39.23 15.97 0.52
C THR A 84 38.40 15.45 1.68
N GLN A 85 37.27 16.09 1.99
CA GLN A 85 36.32 15.65 3.02
C GLN A 85 35.71 14.28 2.68
N LEU A 86 35.29 14.09 1.43
CA LEU A 86 34.73 12.82 0.96
C LEU A 86 35.76 11.69 1.03
N ALA A 87 36.98 11.92 0.54
CA ALA A 87 38.06 10.95 0.59
C ALA A 87 38.41 10.58 2.05
N SER A 88 38.48 11.56 2.95
CA SER A 88 38.69 11.34 4.38
C SER A 88 37.59 10.46 4.99
N THR A 89 36.32 10.75 4.67
CA THR A 89 35.18 9.95 5.13
C THR A 89 35.26 8.50 4.68
N TYR A 90 35.57 8.26 3.39
CA TYR A 90 35.75 6.89 2.89
C TYR A 90 36.91 6.17 3.58
N GLN A 91 38.05 6.84 3.71
CA GLN A 91 39.22 6.24 4.37
C GLN A 91 38.96 5.88 5.83
N LYS A 92 38.18 6.71 6.55
CA LYS A 92 37.79 6.44 7.94
C LYS A 92 36.90 5.19 8.06
N ASN A 93 36.00 4.97 7.10
CA ASN A 93 35.02 3.88 7.15
C ASN A 93 35.57 2.54 6.60
N MET A 94 36.54 2.60 5.69
CA MET A 94 37.18 1.43 5.10
C MET A 94 38.11 0.70 6.07
N ASN A 95 38.07 -0.62 6.07
CA ASN A 95 39.07 -1.48 6.71
C ASN A 95 40.01 -2.08 5.66
N ARG A 96 41.17 -1.46 5.47
CA ARG A 96 42.18 -1.88 4.47
C ARG A 96 42.88 -3.21 4.78
N GLN A 97 42.64 -3.80 5.96
CA GLN A 97 43.18 -5.12 6.30
C GLN A 97 42.38 -6.28 5.68
N MET A 98 41.16 -6.00 5.18
CA MET A 98 40.32 -7.00 4.52
C MET A 98 40.60 -7.01 3.02
N ASP A 99 40.57 -8.19 2.40
CA ASP A 99 40.65 -8.29 0.94
C ASP A 99 39.28 -7.97 0.31
N PRO A 100 39.16 -6.91 -0.52
CA PRO A 100 37.90 -6.55 -1.18
C PRO A 100 37.33 -7.65 -2.08
N CYS A 101 38.17 -8.56 -2.61
CA CYS A 101 37.73 -9.66 -3.46
C CYS A 101 37.08 -10.81 -2.67
N THR A 102 37.30 -10.86 -1.35
CA THR A 102 36.74 -11.90 -0.47
C THR A 102 35.54 -11.39 0.32
N ASP A 103 35.66 -10.21 0.93
CA ASP A 103 34.60 -9.57 1.70
C ASP A 103 34.62 -8.05 1.47
N PHE A 104 33.97 -7.64 0.39
CA PHE A 104 33.86 -6.23 0.02
C PHE A 104 33.12 -5.39 1.08
N TYR A 105 32.18 -5.99 1.82
CA TYR A 105 31.45 -5.28 2.87
C TYR A 105 32.39 -4.94 4.03
N SER A 106 33.14 -5.91 4.54
CA SER A 106 34.10 -5.65 5.62
C SER A 106 35.24 -4.72 5.17
N PHE A 107 35.67 -4.79 3.91
CA PHE A 107 36.64 -3.83 3.36
C PHE A 107 36.10 -2.39 3.33
N THR A 108 34.86 -2.19 2.87
CA THR A 108 34.30 -0.84 2.69
C THR A 108 33.69 -0.24 3.95
N CYS A 109 33.07 -1.07 4.81
CA CYS A 109 32.29 -0.64 5.97
C CYS A 109 32.82 -1.16 7.31
N GLY A 110 33.87 -1.98 7.31
CA GLY A 110 34.34 -2.67 8.53
C GLY A 110 34.72 -1.71 9.67
N ASN A 111 35.32 -0.56 9.35
CA ASN A 111 35.62 0.45 10.36
C ASN A 111 34.39 1.31 10.71
N TYR A 112 33.45 1.52 9.78
CA TYR A 112 32.18 2.20 10.11
C TYR A 112 31.44 1.45 11.22
N ALA A 113 31.25 0.13 11.09
CA ALA A 113 30.54 -0.67 12.08
C ALA A 113 31.23 -0.68 13.47
N ARG A 114 32.55 -0.51 13.52
CA ARG A 114 33.32 -0.47 14.79
C ARG A 114 33.18 0.85 15.54
N HIS A 115 33.02 1.96 14.82
CA HIS A 115 32.99 3.30 15.42
C HIS A 115 31.58 3.83 15.68
N HIS A 116 30.54 3.16 15.19
CA HIS A 116 29.15 3.60 15.35
C HIS A 116 28.43 2.67 16.32
N ILE A 117 28.24 3.15 17.55
CA ILE A 117 27.43 2.48 18.56
C ILE A 117 25.97 2.74 18.21
N ILE A 118 25.15 1.70 18.23
CA ILE A 118 23.71 1.81 18.04
C ILE A 118 23.12 2.49 19.29
N PRO A 119 22.55 3.70 19.18
CA PRO A 119 21.92 4.37 20.31
C PRO A 119 20.69 3.61 20.84
N GLU A 120 20.33 3.80 22.11
CA GLU A 120 19.23 3.06 22.76
C GLU A 120 17.87 3.25 22.07
N TYR A 121 17.65 4.41 21.45
CA TYR A 121 16.39 4.74 20.76
C TYR A 121 16.26 4.12 19.35
N THR A 122 17.25 3.36 18.87
CA THR A 122 17.18 2.71 17.55
C THR A 122 17.72 1.28 17.59
N THR A 123 17.18 0.42 16.73
CA THR A 123 17.62 -0.98 16.60
C THR A 123 18.73 -1.17 15.58
N LYS A 124 19.05 -0.13 14.81
CA LYS A 124 20.09 -0.15 13.77
C LYS A 124 20.59 1.26 13.48
N ILE A 125 21.84 1.35 13.04
CA ILE A 125 22.42 2.57 12.50
C ILE A 125 23.01 2.28 11.12
N ASN A 126 22.79 3.21 10.20
CA ASN A 126 23.42 3.22 8.90
C ASN A 126 23.39 4.66 8.36
N LEU A 127 24.08 4.88 7.24
CA LEU A 127 24.19 6.19 6.62
C LEU A 127 22.81 6.83 6.33
N LEU A 128 21.81 6.06 5.90
CA LEU A 128 20.48 6.60 5.61
C LEU A 128 19.75 7.08 6.88
N ILE A 129 19.96 6.40 8.01
CA ILE A 129 19.41 6.80 9.30
C ILE A 129 20.10 8.07 9.79
N GLU A 130 21.43 8.13 9.71
CA GLU A 130 22.19 9.35 10.05
C GLU A 130 21.77 10.54 9.19
N MET A 131 21.59 10.33 7.88
CA MET A 131 21.09 11.37 6.98
C MET A 131 19.69 11.85 7.39
N ARG A 132 18.79 10.94 7.79
CA ARG A 132 17.46 11.29 8.27
C ARG A 132 17.51 12.07 9.58
N GLN A 133 18.37 11.69 10.51
CA GLN A 133 18.58 12.41 11.78
C GLN A 133 19.09 13.83 11.52
N ASN A 134 20.12 13.96 10.68
CA ASN A 134 20.66 15.26 10.28
C ASN A 134 19.61 16.14 9.59
N LEU A 135 18.76 15.54 8.74
CA LEU A 135 17.62 16.24 8.14
C LEU A 135 16.63 16.70 9.21
N GLY A 136 16.28 15.84 10.16
CA GLY A 136 15.39 16.16 11.29
C GLY A 136 15.89 17.34 12.11
N THR A 137 17.18 17.35 12.47
CA THR A 137 17.80 18.48 13.19
C THR A 137 17.74 19.79 12.40
N ARG A 138 17.97 19.72 11.08
CA ARG A 138 17.85 20.91 10.21
C ARG A 138 16.40 21.39 10.12
N LEU A 139 15.44 20.49 9.95
CA LEU A 139 14.01 20.83 9.93
C LEU A 139 13.56 21.45 11.24
N LYS A 140 13.96 20.88 12.38
CA LYS A 140 13.73 21.46 13.71
C LYS A 140 14.27 22.89 13.79
N SER A 141 15.53 23.10 13.42
CA SER A 141 16.13 24.43 13.41
C SER A 141 15.34 25.41 12.53
N ILE A 142 14.90 24.98 11.34
CA ILE A 142 14.07 25.80 10.45
C ILE A 142 12.76 26.18 11.13
N LEU A 143 12.07 25.23 11.76
CA LEU A 143 10.77 25.47 12.42
C LEU A 143 10.89 26.38 13.65
N GLU A 144 12.01 26.34 14.37
CA GLU A 144 12.26 27.14 15.56
C GLU A 144 12.82 28.54 15.27
N THR A 145 13.56 28.71 14.18
CA THR A 145 14.26 29.96 13.86
C THR A 145 13.58 30.83 12.81
N LEU A 146 12.75 30.25 11.94
CA LEU A 146 12.09 31.03 10.91
C LEU A 146 11.15 32.07 11.53
N SER A 147 11.23 33.30 11.02
CA SER A 147 10.29 34.35 11.41
C SER A 147 8.87 33.91 11.11
N ARG A 148 8.01 34.02 12.11
CA ARG A 148 6.58 33.73 11.96
C ARG A 148 5.82 34.85 11.23
N GLN A 149 6.50 35.96 10.93
CA GLN A 149 5.92 37.11 10.24
C GLN A 149 5.74 36.82 8.74
N ASN A 150 4.64 37.31 8.17
CA ASN A 150 4.30 37.16 6.74
C ASN A 150 4.23 35.70 6.24
N ASN A 151 4.01 34.74 7.15
CA ASN A 151 3.84 33.34 6.80
C ASN A 151 2.61 33.12 5.92
N THR A 152 2.75 32.28 4.89
CA THR A 152 1.60 31.74 4.17
C THR A 152 0.73 30.91 5.12
N LYS A 153 -0.55 30.74 4.80
CA LYS A 153 -1.46 29.90 5.60
C LYS A 153 -0.90 28.49 5.85
N SER A 154 -0.26 27.89 4.83
CA SER A 154 0.38 26.57 4.97
C SER A 154 1.52 26.58 5.99
N MET A 155 2.36 27.61 5.97
CA MET A 155 3.46 27.74 6.93
C MET A 155 2.95 27.97 8.36
N GLN A 156 1.87 28.76 8.52
CA GLN A 156 1.21 28.94 9.81
C GLN A 156 0.71 27.61 10.38
N LEU A 157 0.05 26.78 9.56
CA LEU A 157 -0.43 25.46 9.99
C LEU A 157 0.72 24.54 10.41
N VAL A 158 1.84 24.56 9.69
CA VAL A 158 3.03 23.77 10.05
C VAL A 158 3.59 24.20 11.41
N HIS A 159 3.68 25.50 11.69
CA HIS A 159 4.12 25.98 13.01
C HIS A 159 3.14 25.62 14.11
N ILE A 160 1.83 25.78 13.90
CA ILE A 160 0.80 25.40 14.88
C ILE A 160 0.92 23.90 15.21
N TYR A 161 1.09 23.07 14.19
CA TYR A 161 1.28 21.63 14.38
C TYR A 161 2.56 21.31 15.16
N TYR A 162 3.68 21.92 14.77
CA TYR A 162 4.96 21.74 15.48
C TYR A 162 4.86 22.16 16.96
N ASP A 163 4.37 23.38 17.22
CA ASP A 163 4.23 23.91 18.57
C ASP A 163 3.32 23.03 19.44
N SER A 164 2.31 22.39 18.85
CA SER A 164 1.43 21.46 19.56
C SER A 164 2.12 20.15 20.00
N CYS A 165 3.01 19.55 19.18
CA CYS A 165 3.83 18.39 19.62
C CYS A 165 4.90 18.82 20.63
N MET A 166 5.44 20.04 20.52
CA MET A 166 6.50 20.50 21.43
C MET A 166 5.99 20.99 22.80
N ASN A 167 4.70 21.28 22.95
CA ASN A 167 4.12 21.72 24.21
C ASN A 167 3.80 20.54 25.14
N VAL A 168 4.83 20.04 25.83
CA VAL A 168 4.74 18.91 26.77
C VAL A 168 3.84 19.23 27.97
N ASP A 169 3.83 20.48 28.45
CA ASP A 169 3.00 20.88 29.59
C ASP A 169 1.51 20.73 29.27
N ALA A 170 1.07 21.22 28.10
CA ALA A 170 -0.31 21.06 27.66
C ALA A 170 -0.70 19.59 27.43
N GLN A 171 0.24 18.75 27.00
CA GLN A 171 0.00 17.30 26.86
C GLN A 171 -0.17 16.63 28.23
N ASN A 172 0.67 17.00 29.20
CA ASN A 172 0.56 16.49 30.57
C ASN A 172 -0.74 16.94 31.25
N ASP A 173 -1.18 18.18 31.02
CA ASP A 173 -2.43 18.71 31.55
C ASP A 173 -3.67 17.97 31.00
N LEU A 174 -3.65 17.61 29.71
CA LEU A 174 -4.71 16.83 29.07
C LEU A 174 -4.67 15.34 29.45
N ALA A 175 -3.48 14.82 29.77
CA ALA A 175 -3.23 13.42 30.11
C ALA A 175 -3.95 12.45 29.15
N THR A 176 -4.71 11.49 29.67
CA THR A 176 -5.44 10.47 28.90
C THR A 176 -6.81 10.93 28.41
N GLN A 177 -7.26 12.15 28.72
CA GLN A 177 -8.61 12.62 28.37
C GLN A 177 -8.92 12.61 26.87
N PRO A 178 -8.03 13.08 25.96
CA PRO A 178 -8.28 13.03 24.53
C PRO A 178 -8.48 11.59 24.03
N LEU A 179 -7.76 10.65 24.65
CA LEU A 179 -7.83 9.24 24.33
C LEU A 179 -9.16 8.62 24.76
N PHE A 180 -9.61 8.89 25.98
CA PHE A 180 -10.92 8.41 26.44
C PHE A 180 -12.05 8.98 25.60
N LYS A 181 -11.96 10.26 25.21
CA LYS A 181 -12.94 10.86 24.30
C LYS A 181 -13.00 10.11 22.98
N LEU A 182 -11.85 9.81 22.37
CA LEU A 182 -11.79 9.03 21.13
C LEU A 182 -12.38 7.62 21.32
N ILE A 183 -12.02 6.91 22.40
CA ILE A 183 -12.54 5.56 22.67
C ILE A 183 -14.07 5.59 22.82
N SER A 184 -14.61 6.57 23.54
CA SER A 184 -16.06 6.75 23.70
C SER A 184 -16.75 7.07 22.37
N GLU A 185 -16.14 7.89 21.50
CA GLU A 185 -16.66 8.19 20.15
C GLU A 185 -16.66 6.96 19.23
N LEU A 186 -15.77 6.00 19.49
CA LEU A 186 -15.66 4.72 18.76
C LEU A 186 -16.57 3.60 19.30
N GLY A 187 -17.36 3.88 20.34
CA GLY A 187 -18.32 2.93 20.94
C GLY A 187 -17.88 2.30 22.25
N GLY A 188 -16.81 2.80 22.87
CA GLY A 188 -16.31 2.33 24.17
C GLY A 188 -15.43 1.09 24.09
N TRP A 189 -14.80 0.73 25.21
CA TRP A 189 -13.99 -0.47 25.33
C TRP A 189 -14.37 -1.20 26.63
N GLU A 190 -14.77 -2.46 26.52
CA GLU A 190 -15.22 -3.31 27.64
C GLU A 190 -14.26 -3.31 28.85
N LEU A 191 -12.96 -3.19 28.61
CA LEU A 191 -11.94 -3.14 29.66
C LEU A 191 -11.91 -1.82 30.45
N LEU A 192 -12.62 -0.78 29.99
CA LEU A 192 -12.58 0.56 30.57
C LEU A 192 -13.91 0.91 31.24
N THR A 193 -13.83 1.29 32.51
CA THR A 193 -14.98 1.76 33.30
C THR A 193 -15.53 3.12 32.81
N ASN A 194 -14.64 4.00 32.32
CA ASN A 194 -14.98 5.36 31.89
C ASN A 194 -15.45 5.47 30.43
N ALA A 195 -15.44 4.36 29.68
CA ALA A 195 -15.85 4.31 28.28
C ALA A 195 -16.61 3.01 28.01
N GLN A 196 -17.82 2.90 28.60
CA GLN A 196 -18.61 1.68 28.57
C GLN A 196 -18.94 1.25 27.14
N PHE A 197 -18.78 -0.05 26.89
CA PHE A 197 -19.04 -0.67 25.61
C PHE A 197 -20.49 -1.12 25.50
N ASP A 198 -21.18 -0.68 24.45
CA ASP A 198 -22.53 -1.15 24.13
C ASP A 198 -22.47 -2.26 23.09
N SER A 199 -22.49 -3.50 23.57
CA SER A 199 -22.45 -4.68 22.70
C SER A 199 -23.67 -4.84 21.77
N GLU A 200 -24.82 -4.25 22.11
CA GLU A 200 -26.08 -4.42 21.36
C GLU A 200 -26.07 -3.57 20.08
N HIS A 201 -25.53 -2.35 20.17
CA HIS A 201 -25.49 -1.40 19.05
C HIS A 201 -24.13 -1.35 18.34
N TYR A 202 -23.13 -2.10 18.82
CA TYR A 202 -21.80 -2.09 18.23
C TYR A 202 -21.77 -2.67 16.81
N GLN A 203 -21.26 -1.86 15.88
CA GLN A 203 -21.01 -2.25 14.49
C GLN A 203 -19.54 -2.03 14.18
N TRP A 204 -18.75 -3.11 14.14
CA TRP A 204 -17.32 -3.01 13.85
C TRP A 204 -17.06 -2.38 12.48
N GLU A 205 -17.98 -2.52 11.51
CA GLU A 205 -17.90 -1.87 10.20
C GLU A 205 -17.91 -0.33 10.32
N VAL A 206 -18.72 0.20 11.23
CA VAL A 206 -18.80 1.65 11.50
C VAL A 206 -17.50 2.11 12.16
N THR A 207 -17.04 1.41 13.20
CA THR A 207 -15.77 1.71 13.86
C THR A 207 -14.60 1.65 12.88
N ALA A 208 -14.53 0.64 12.00
CA ALA A 208 -13.49 0.53 10.99
C ALA A 208 -13.50 1.70 9.99
N GLY A 209 -14.69 2.18 9.59
CA GLY A 209 -14.81 3.37 8.75
C GLY A 209 -14.38 4.65 9.48
N GLN A 210 -14.76 4.82 10.76
CA GLN A 210 -14.34 5.96 11.58
C GLN A 210 -12.82 6.00 11.76
N LEU A 211 -12.20 4.86 12.10
CA LEU A 211 -10.74 4.73 12.24
C LEU A 211 -10.02 5.07 10.93
N ALA A 212 -10.51 4.58 9.80
CA ALA A 212 -9.91 4.88 8.51
C ALA A 212 -10.00 6.37 8.12
N LEU A 213 -11.04 7.11 8.54
CA LEU A 213 -11.12 8.56 8.32
C LEU A 213 -10.03 9.34 9.08
N ILE A 214 -9.63 8.85 10.25
CA ILE A 214 -8.56 9.45 11.05
C ILE A 214 -7.18 8.84 10.74
N GLY A 215 -7.08 8.01 9.71
CA GLY A 215 -5.83 7.42 9.23
C GLY A 215 -5.29 6.29 10.10
N ILE A 216 -6.16 5.67 10.91
CA ILE A 216 -5.82 4.56 11.80
C ILE A 216 -6.35 3.26 11.22
N ASP A 217 -5.52 2.23 11.25
CA ASP A 217 -5.89 0.90 10.77
C ASP A 217 -6.65 0.13 11.87
N GLY A 218 -7.95 -0.10 11.66
CA GLY A 218 -8.74 -1.02 12.50
C GLY A 218 -8.54 -2.48 12.08
N LEU A 219 -9.54 -3.33 12.32
CA LEU A 219 -9.60 -4.73 11.83
C LEU A 219 -9.38 -4.89 10.32
N MET A 220 -9.55 -3.83 9.56
CA MET A 220 -9.30 -3.79 8.14
C MET A 220 -8.79 -2.41 7.75
N ARG A 221 -7.80 -2.39 6.87
CA ARG A 221 -7.28 -1.15 6.31
C ARG A 221 -8.07 -0.80 5.08
N VAL A 222 -8.59 0.41 5.06
CA VAL A 222 -9.42 0.91 3.97
C VAL A 222 -8.81 2.20 3.47
N PHE A 223 -8.34 2.20 2.23
CA PHE A 223 -7.72 3.37 1.63
C PHE A 223 -7.97 3.42 0.13
N VAL A 224 -7.82 4.61 -0.46
CA VAL A 224 -7.93 4.80 -1.90
C VAL A 224 -6.53 4.78 -2.51
N HIS A 225 -6.37 4.03 -3.60
CA HIS A 225 -5.13 3.98 -4.36
C HIS A 225 -5.45 3.87 -5.85
N SER A 226 -4.52 4.34 -6.71
CA SER A 226 -4.65 4.19 -8.15
C SER A 226 -4.72 2.71 -8.54
N SER A 227 -5.56 2.40 -9.54
CA SER A 227 -5.64 1.03 -10.05
C SER A 227 -4.29 0.61 -10.63
N PHE A 228 -3.94 -0.66 -10.42
CA PHE A 228 -2.72 -1.25 -10.99
C PHE A 228 -2.82 -1.40 -12.52
N GLU A 229 -4.04 -1.47 -13.06
CA GLU A 229 -4.33 -1.61 -14.48
C GLU A 229 -4.40 -0.24 -15.18
N ASP A 230 -4.96 0.78 -14.49
CA ASP A 230 -5.07 2.14 -15.00
C ASP A 230 -4.83 3.18 -13.88
N ARG A 231 -3.77 3.97 -14.03
CA ARG A 231 -3.39 4.98 -13.02
C ARG A 231 -4.38 6.14 -12.92
N ASN A 232 -5.26 6.33 -13.89
CA ASN A 232 -6.30 7.37 -13.87
C ASN A 232 -7.54 6.94 -13.07
N ILE A 233 -7.67 5.65 -12.75
CA ILE A 233 -8.79 5.11 -11.98
C ILE A 233 -8.40 5.02 -10.51
N GLN A 234 -9.18 5.66 -9.64
CA GLN A 234 -9.06 5.50 -8.19
C GLN A 234 -9.87 4.28 -7.75
N THR A 235 -9.27 3.44 -6.93
CA THR A 235 -9.88 2.19 -6.45
C THR A 235 -9.86 2.15 -4.93
N LEU A 236 -11.00 1.79 -4.33
CA LEU A 236 -11.08 1.53 -2.90
C LEU A 236 -10.43 0.17 -2.60
N MET A 237 -9.42 0.18 -1.74
CA MET A 237 -8.66 -0.99 -1.34
C MET A 237 -9.03 -1.44 0.06
N PHE A 238 -9.30 -2.74 0.19
CA PHE A 238 -9.51 -3.43 1.46
C PHE A 238 -8.33 -4.36 1.72
N CYS A 239 -7.57 -4.10 2.78
CA CYS A 239 -6.38 -4.87 3.13
C CYS A 239 -6.47 -5.45 4.56
N PRO A 240 -5.84 -6.60 4.83
CA PRO A 240 -5.60 -7.05 6.20
C PRO A 240 -5.03 -5.93 7.08
N PRO A 241 -5.37 -5.95 8.39
CA PRO A 241 -4.86 -4.99 9.35
C PRO A 241 -3.34 -5.14 9.48
N SER A 242 -2.69 -4.06 9.92
CA SER A 242 -1.32 -4.13 10.39
C SER A 242 -1.29 -4.92 11.69
N LEU A 243 -0.32 -5.82 11.84
CA LEU A 243 -0.10 -6.53 13.10
C LEU A 243 0.86 -5.72 13.95
N TYR A 244 0.62 -5.63 15.27
CA TYR A 244 1.48 -4.87 16.17
C TYR A 244 2.95 -5.32 16.13
N LEU A 245 3.22 -6.64 16.19
CA LEU A 245 4.58 -7.16 16.11
C LEU A 245 5.15 -7.13 14.68
N LYS A 246 4.40 -6.60 13.70
CA LYS A 246 4.70 -6.42 12.26
C LYS A 246 4.95 -7.71 11.48
N ASN A 247 5.74 -8.63 12.01
CA ASN A 247 6.13 -9.87 11.35
C ASN A 247 5.40 -11.08 11.93
N LYS A 248 4.71 -11.81 11.06
CA LYS A 248 4.03 -13.08 11.35
C LYS A 248 4.86 -14.08 12.17
N LYS A 249 6.19 -14.10 11.99
CA LYS A 249 7.06 -15.04 12.71
C LYS A 249 6.97 -14.91 14.23
N PHE A 250 6.66 -13.72 14.75
CA PHE A 250 6.56 -13.45 16.18
C PHE A 250 5.25 -13.97 16.81
N TYR A 251 4.28 -14.38 16.00
CA TYR A 251 3.00 -14.94 16.45
C TYR A 251 2.96 -16.47 16.44
N ARG A 252 4.07 -17.15 16.10
CA ARG A 252 4.16 -18.62 15.98
C ARG A 252 4.29 -19.31 17.34
N GLY A 253 3.78 -20.52 17.45
CA GLY A 253 3.85 -21.32 18.68
C GLY A 253 2.79 -20.94 19.71
N ALA A 254 2.79 -21.61 20.86
CA ALA A 254 1.84 -21.34 21.94
C ALA A 254 2.24 -20.08 22.72
N PRO A 255 1.27 -19.25 23.18
CA PRO A 255 1.56 -18.02 23.95
C PRO A 255 2.43 -18.27 25.19
N SER A 256 2.25 -19.41 25.86
CA SER A 256 3.06 -19.83 27.02
C SER A 256 4.55 -20.03 26.72
N SER A 257 4.88 -20.43 25.49
CA SER A 257 6.25 -20.73 25.05
C SER A 257 6.90 -19.59 24.26
N ASN A 258 6.10 -18.66 23.74
CA ASN A 258 6.57 -17.59 22.87
C ASN A 258 6.88 -16.34 23.68
N VAL A 259 8.17 -16.01 23.77
CA VAL A 259 8.69 -14.85 24.53
C VAL A 259 8.13 -13.53 24.00
N PHE A 260 7.95 -13.37 22.68
CA PHE A 260 7.39 -12.15 22.11
C PHE A 260 5.94 -11.94 22.52
N LEU A 261 5.13 -13.01 22.48
CA LEU A 261 3.73 -12.93 22.91
C LEU A 261 3.62 -12.66 24.42
N LYS A 262 4.55 -13.16 25.23
CA LYS A 262 4.63 -12.84 26.65
C LYS A 262 4.90 -11.35 26.89
N HIS A 263 5.90 -10.77 26.20
CA HIS A 263 6.15 -9.33 26.29
C HIS A 263 4.99 -8.49 25.76
N TYR A 264 4.35 -8.95 24.68
CA TYR A 264 3.19 -8.28 24.12
C TYR A 264 2.01 -8.25 25.09
N LYS A 265 1.70 -9.38 25.74
CA LYS A 265 0.71 -9.44 26.82
C LYS A 265 1.02 -8.46 27.95
N ASN A 266 2.28 -8.42 28.40
CA ASN A 266 2.70 -7.52 29.46
C ASN A 266 2.60 -6.04 29.04
N TYR A 267 2.85 -5.74 27.77
CA TYR A 267 2.69 -4.39 27.21
C TYR A 267 1.22 -3.96 27.23
N ILE A 268 0.29 -4.84 26.78
CA ILE A 268 -1.16 -4.57 26.84
C ILE A 268 -1.59 -4.32 28.29
N LYS A 269 -1.12 -5.13 29.25
CA LYS A 269 -1.39 -4.90 30.68
C LYS A 269 -0.89 -3.55 31.16
N GLY A 270 0.39 -3.23 30.93
CA GLY A 270 0.95 -1.94 31.35
C GLY A 270 0.19 -0.76 30.76
N PHE A 271 -0.25 -0.89 29.51
CA PHE A 271 -1.09 0.12 28.86
C PHE A 271 -2.47 0.27 29.52
N LEU A 272 -3.16 -0.83 29.83
CA LEU A 272 -4.45 -0.79 30.53
C LEU A 272 -4.32 -0.19 31.94
N GLN A 273 -3.23 -0.50 32.64
CA GLN A 273 -2.86 0.14 33.93
C GLN A 273 -2.75 1.66 33.80
N LEU A 274 -2.11 2.16 32.73
CA LEU A 274 -2.01 3.60 32.46
C LEU A 274 -3.37 4.24 32.14
N LEU A 275 -4.33 3.45 31.64
CA LEU A 275 -5.71 3.89 31.44
C LEU A 275 -6.58 3.77 32.70
N GLY A 276 -6.00 3.44 33.85
CA GLY A 276 -6.71 3.36 35.13
C GLY A 276 -7.54 2.09 35.33
N VAL A 277 -7.28 1.04 34.56
CA VAL A 277 -7.85 -0.30 34.81
C VAL A 277 -7.14 -0.93 36.00
N ASP A 278 -7.91 -1.35 37.01
CA ASP A 278 -7.38 -2.12 38.13
C ASP A 278 -7.11 -3.57 37.68
N ILE A 279 -5.83 -3.89 37.50
CA ILE A 279 -5.42 -5.22 37.04
C ILE A 279 -5.45 -6.25 38.16
N ASP A 280 -5.43 -5.81 39.43
CA ASP A 280 -5.34 -6.72 40.57
C ASP A 280 -6.72 -7.26 40.99
N ASP A 281 -7.77 -6.44 40.90
CA ASP A 281 -9.15 -6.84 41.23
C ASP A 281 -9.76 -7.81 40.20
N ASP A 282 -9.52 -7.57 38.90
CA ASP A 282 -10.12 -8.33 37.78
C ASP A 282 -9.08 -9.14 36.95
N SER A 283 -7.97 -9.52 37.57
CA SER A 283 -6.81 -10.12 36.90
C SER A 283 -7.15 -11.29 35.95
N GLY A 284 -8.13 -12.13 36.30
CA GLY A 284 -8.57 -13.27 35.49
C GLY A 284 -9.37 -12.87 34.25
N VAL A 285 -10.29 -11.92 34.37
CA VAL A 285 -11.13 -11.42 33.25
C VAL A 285 -10.28 -10.63 32.27
N ILE A 286 -9.43 -9.74 32.80
CA ILE A 286 -8.48 -8.95 32.01
C ILE A 286 -7.53 -9.87 31.26
N ASP A 287 -6.98 -10.89 31.91
CA ASP A 287 -6.11 -11.86 31.24
C ASP A 287 -6.81 -12.61 30.12
N TYR A 288 -8.06 -12.99 30.31
CA TYR A 288 -8.85 -13.66 29.30
C TYR A 288 -9.05 -12.76 28.08
N GLN A 289 -9.48 -11.51 28.27
CA GLN A 289 -9.70 -10.57 27.17
C GLN A 289 -8.40 -10.20 26.44
N ILE A 290 -7.28 -10.04 27.14
CA ILE A 290 -5.98 -9.82 26.51
C ILE A 290 -5.54 -11.03 25.69
N ASN A 291 -5.74 -12.24 26.22
CA ASN A 291 -5.44 -13.47 25.48
C ASN A 291 -6.31 -13.58 24.21
N ASP A 292 -7.57 -13.16 24.26
CA ASP A 292 -8.46 -13.11 23.09
C ASP A 292 -7.95 -12.14 22.01
N ILE A 293 -7.47 -10.95 22.38
CA ILE A 293 -6.83 -10.00 21.45
C ILE A 293 -5.61 -10.65 20.79
N ILE A 294 -4.74 -11.27 21.58
CA ILE A 294 -3.52 -11.93 21.08
C ILE A 294 -3.87 -13.10 20.15
N ASP A 295 -4.86 -13.92 20.51
CA ASP A 295 -5.27 -15.07 19.72
C ASP A 295 -5.93 -14.64 18.40
N LEU A 296 -6.70 -13.55 18.41
CA LEU A 296 -7.20 -12.93 17.19
C LEU A 296 -6.04 -12.50 16.27
N GLU A 297 -5.04 -11.77 16.79
CA GLU A 297 -3.87 -11.39 16.00
C GLU A 297 -3.08 -12.58 15.48
N ARG A 298 -2.95 -13.65 16.26
CA ARG A 298 -2.29 -14.89 15.83
C ARG A 298 -3.05 -15.53 14.66
N ARG A 299 -4.39 -15.54 14.69
CA ARG A 299 -5.22 -16.05 13.58
C ARG A 299 -5.05 -15.19 12.34
N ILE A 300 -5.09 -13.85 12.47
CA ILE A 300 -4.83 -12.91 11.37
C ILE A 300 -3.43 -13.13 10.79
N ALA A 301 -2.41 -13.27 11.65
CA ALA A 301 -1.05 -13.55 11.24
C ALA A 301 -0.95 -14.88 10.49
N ASN A 302 -1.62 -15.93 10.97
CA ASN A 302 -1.59 -17.23 10.32
C ASN A 302 -2.19 -17.21 8.91
N LEU A 303 -3.26 -16.44 8.69
CA LEU A 303 -3.84 -16.28 7.36
C LEU A 303 -3.09 -15.29 6.45
N SER A 304 -2.37 -14.34 7.05
CA SER A 304 -1.55 -13.40 6.29
C SER A 304 -0.45 -14.13 5.51
N ARG A 305 -0.31 -13.82 4.22
CA ARG A 305 0.73 -14.41 3.36
C ARG A 305 2.10 -13.98 3.86
N SER A 306 3.10 -14.86 3.76
CA SER A 306 4.49 -14.49 4.04
C SER A 306 4.96 -13.39 3.09
N ASP A 307 5.73 -12.42 3.59
CA ASP A 307 6.25 -11.28 2.81
C ASP A 307 6.93 -11.69 1.49
N ASN A 308 7.55 -12.88 1.45
CA ASN A 308 8.23 -13.44 0.28
C ASN A 308 7.31 -13.76 -0.92
N GLN A 309 5.98 -13.77 -0.75
CA GLN A 309 5.01 -14.08 -1.81
C GLN A 309 4.26 -12.86 -2.37
N ARG A 310 4.65 -11.63 -2.01
CA ARG A 310 4.08 -10.40 -2.60
C ARG A 310 4.55 -10.17 -4.06
N ARG A 311 4.31 -11.13 -4.95
CA ARG A 311 4.34 -10.88 -6.40
C ARG A 311 3.06 -10.11 -6.74
N HIS A 312 3.18 -8.81 -6.98
CA HIS A 312 2.06 -7.92 -7.31
C HIS A 312 1.17 -8.44 -8.44
N SER A 313 1.73 -9.17 -9.41
CA SER A 313 1.00 -9.82 -10.51
C SER A 313 0.07 -10.97 -10.10
N LEU A 314 0.23 -11.53 -8.90
CA LEU A 314 -0.62 -12.60 -8.35
C LEU A 314 -1.70 -12.08 -7.38
N ILE A 315 -1.83 -10.76 -7.22
CA ILE A 315 -2.79 -10.10 -6.32
C ILE A 315 -3.99 -9.55 -7.12
N ASN A 316 -4.34 -10.13 -8.27
CA ASN A 316 -5.54 -9.67 -8.99
C ASN A 316 -6.81 -10.32 -8.41
N ASN A 317 -7.34 -9.74 -7.32
CA ASN A 317 -8.67 -10.04 -6.78
C ASN A 317 -9.63 -8.86 -7.02
N LEU A 318 -9.46 -8.17 -8.16
CA LEU A 318 -10.33 -7.08 -8.56
C LEU A 318 -11.77 -7.59 -8.68
N MET A 319 -12.72 -6.89 -8.06
CA MET A 319 -14.13 -7.25 -8.19
C MET A 319 -15.00 -6.00 -8.20
N SER A 320 -16.18 -6.08 -8.81
CA SER A 320 -17.15 -5.00 -8.69
C SER A 320 -17.72 -4.94 -7.26
N TYR A 321 -18.21 -3.78 -6.83
CA TYR A 321 -18.95 -3.66 -5.57
C TYR A 321 -20.12 -4.65 -5.46
N LYS A 322 -20.79 -4.96 -6.58
CA LYS A 322 -21.85 -5.99 -6.62
C LYS A 322 -21.32 -7.37 -6.24
N ASN A 323 -20.18 -7.78 -6.81
CA ASN A 323 -19.57 -9.07 -6.50
C ASN A 323 -19.02 -9.09 -5.07
N PHE A 324 -18.49 -7.96 -4.59
CA PHE A 324 -18.05 -7.80 -3.21
C PHE A 324 -19.20 -8.04 -2.21
N ARG A 325 -20.34 -7.35 -2.40
CA ARG A 325 -21.54 -7.56 -1.59
C ARG A 325 -22.05 -9.00 -1.62
N HIS A 326 -22.01 -9.62 -2.80
CA HIS A 326 -22.48 -11.00 -2.95
C HIS A 326 -21.57 -12.01 -2.25
N ARG A 327 -20.26 -11.77 -2.23
CA ARG A 327 -19.24 -12.71 -1.74
C ARG A 327 -19.07 -12.68 -0.22
N TYR A 328 -19.26 -11.54 0.43
CA TYR A 328 -19.02 -11.36 1.87
C TYR A 328 -20.27 -10.89 2.60
N ARG A 329 -21.40 -11.59 2.43
CA ARG A 329 -22.74 -11.15 2.90
C ARG A 329 -22.83 -10.92 4.40
N GLU A 330 -21.89 -11.48 5.15
CA GLU A 330 -21.78 -11.39 6.61
C GLU A 330 -21.35 -9.99 7.06
N VAL A 331 -20.63 -9.25 6.22
CA VAL A 331 -20.12 -7.90 6.48
C VAL A 331 -21.10 -6.88 5.93
N ASP A 332 -21.49 -5.88 6.73
CA ASP A 332 -22.26 -4.74 6.21
C ASP A 332 -21.33 -3.79 5.44
N GLN A 333 -21.11 -4.11 4.16
CA GLN A 333 -20.23 -3.31 3.31
C GLN A 333 -20.79 -1.89 3.08
N PHE A 334 -22.09 -1.69 3.24
CA PHE A 334 -22.69 -0.38 3.10
C PHE A 334 -22.34 0.48 4.31
N ALA A 335 -22.48 -0.03 5.53
CA ALA A 335 -22.06 0.67 6.75
C ALA A 335 -20.58 1.08 6.70
N LEU A 336 -19.72 0.15 6.28
CA LEU A 336 -18.28 0.37 6.14
C LEU A 336 -17.93 1.48 5.14
N ILE A 337 -18.60 1.53 4.00
CA ILE A 337 -18.30 2.52 2.93
C ILE A 337 -19.06 3.84 3.15
N ARG A 338 -20.22 3.81 3.81
CA ARG A 338 -21.08 4.98 4.04
C ARG A 338 -20.32 6.11 4.75
N ILE A 339 -19.43 5.78 5.68
CA ILE A 339 -18.62 6.76 6.40
C ILE A 339 -17.67 7.52 5.45
N PHE A 340 -17.13 6.84 4.44
CA PHE A 340 -16.37 7.50 3.39
C PHE A 340 -17.27 8.37 2.50
N TRP A 341 -18.49 7.93 2.20
CA TRP A 341 -19.44 8.67 1.36
C TRP A 341 -20.08 9.88 2.05
N SER A 342 -20.24 9.88 3.37
CA SER A 342 -20.73 11.06 4.09
C SER A 342 -19.69 12.18 4.16
N THR A 343 -18.41 11.82 4.12
CA THR A 343 -17.29 12.76 4.24
C THR A 343 -16.77 13.21 2.87
N ILE A 344 -16.84 12.33 1.86
CA ILE A 344 -16.50 12.62 0.47
C ILE A 344 -17.83 12.78 -0.26
N SER A 345 -18.21 14.01 -0.64
CA SER A 345 -19.42 14.32 -1.43
C SER A 345 -19.41 13.64 -2.81
N ILE A 346 -19.56 12.33 -2.85
CA ILE A 346 -19.74 11.53 -4.06
C ILE A 346 -21.24 11.59 -4.36
N PRO A 347 -21.66 12.00 -5.57
CA PRO A 347 -23.07 12.18 -5.89
C PRO A 347 -23.84 10.88 -5.59
N THR A 348 -24.72 10.96 -4.59
CA THR A 348 -25.67 9.90 -4.25
C THR A 348 -26.80 9.91 -5.28
N SER A 349 -26.49 9.64 -6.55
CA SER A 349 -27.50 9.05 -7.41
C SER A 349 -27.67 7.62 -6.93
N SER A 350 -28.91 7.26 -6.59
CA SER A 350 -29.43 5.94 -6.24
C SER A 350 -29.15 4.81 -7.26
N SER A 351 -28.27 5.06 -8.22
CA SER A 351 -27.54 4.08 -9.00
C SER A 351 -26.05 4.17 -8.63
N THR A 352 -25.63 3.39 -7.63
CA THR A 352 -24.26 2.85 -7.69
C THR A 352 -24.18 2.14 -9.04
N SER A 353 -23.54 2.76 -10.03
CA SER A 353 -23.30 2.09 -11.30
C SER A 353 -22.62 0.77 -10.96
N SER A 354 -23.02 -0.28 -11.64
CA SER A 354 -22.48 -1.65 -11.55
C SER A 354 -20.95 -1.74 -11.78
N THR A 355 -20.27 -0.61 -11.94
CA THR A 355 -18.90 -0.41 -12.41
C THR A 355 -17.94 0.15 -11.35
N THR A 356 -18.37 0.45 -10.11
CA THR A 356 -17.40 0.79 -9.06
C THR A 356 -16.55 -0.43 -8.76
N THR A 357 -15.32 -0.40 -9.26
CA THR A 357 -14.32 -1.41 -9.04
C THR A 357 -13.80 -1.30 -7.61
N VAL A 358 -13.92 -2.39 -6.85
CA VAL A 358 -13.46 -2.51 -5.47
C VAL A 358 -12.35 -3.56 -5.44
N PHE A 359 -11.21 -3.20 -4.87
CA PHE A 359 -10.09 -4.13 -4.77
C PHE A 359 -10.06 -4.79 -3.39
N VAL A 360 -10.21 -6.12 -3.36
CA VAL A 360 -10.30 -6.87 -2.09
C VAL A 360 -9.09 -7.79 -1.95
N ILE A 361 -8.26 -7.54 -0.94
CA ILE A 361 -7.22 -8.49 -0.53
C ILE A 361 -7.81 -9.42 0.52
N ARG A 362 -7.98 -10.69 0.14
CA ARG A 362 -8.18 -11.99 0.85
C ARG A 362 -8.60 -12.10 2.33
N THR A 363 -8.47 -11.09 3.19
CA THR A 363 -8.67 -11.20 4.64
C THR A 363 -10.12 -10.99 5.10
N LEU A 364 -11.00 -10.47 4.23
CA LEU A 364 -12.43 -10.33 4.56
C LEU A 364 -13.12 -11.66 4.93
N CYS A 365 -12.59 -12.81 4.49
CA CYS A 365 -13.06 -14.13 4.95
C CYS A 365 -12.92 -14.32 6.46
N LEU A 366 -11.82 -13.86 7.06
CA LEU A 366 -11.60 -13.99 8.51
C LEU A 366 -12.58 -13.12 9.29
N VAL A 367 -12.84 -11.90 8.81
CA VAL A 367 -13.77 -10.99 9.49
C VAL A 367 -15.20 -11.55 9.45
N ALA A 368 -15.59 -12.19 8.34
CA ALA A 368 -16.86 -12.91 8.24
C ALA A 368 -16.96 -14.09 9.24
N GLU A 369 -15.87 -14.82 9.47
CA GLU A 369 -15.82 -15.91 10.46
C GLU A 369 -15.83 -15.40 11.92
N LEU A 370 -15.36 -14.17 12.16
CA LEU A 370 -15.17 -13.61 13.49
C LEU A 370 -16.31 -12.72 13.99
N LYS A 371 -17.34 -12.45 13.17
CA LYS A 371 -18.49 -11.58 13.55
C LYS A 371 -19.17 -12.01 14.85
N TRP A 372 -19.06 -13.28 15.24
CA TRP A 372 -19.59 -13.83 16.49
C TRP A 372 -18.85 -13.38 17.75
N PHE A 373 -17.69 -12.72 17.62
CA PHE A 373 -16.85 -12.28 18.74
C PHE A 373 -16.78 -10.74 18.82
N ILE A 374 -17.94 -10.09 18.92
CA ILE A 374 -18.10 -8.62 18.94
C ILE A 374 -17.14 -7.93 19.93
N ILE A 375 -17.05 -8.44 21.16
CA ILE A 375 -16.17 -7.87 22.21
C ILE A 375 -14.69 -7.96 21.82
N MET A 376 -14.27 -9.07 21.23
CA MET A 376 -12.89 -9.29 20.77
C MET A 376 -12.55 -8.39 19.59
N LEU A 377 -13.50 -8.18 18.66
CA LEU A 377 -13.34 -7.30 17.50
C LEU A 377 -13.21 -5.84 17.91
N CYS A 378 -14.02 -5.39 18.86
CA CYS A 378 -13.92 -4.04 19.42
C CYS A 378 -12.59 -3.85 20.14
N SER A 379 -12.27 -4.76 21.07
CA SER A 379 -11.04 -4.70 21.87
C SER A 379 -9.79 -4.68 20.98
N HIS A 380 -9.76 -5.48 19.92
CA HIS A 380 -8.63 -5.50 18.99
C HIS A 380 -8.57 -4.25 18.11
N SER A 381 -9.69 -3.74 17.61
CA SER A 381 -9.72 -2.51 16.79
C SER A 381 -9.22 -1.31 17.59
N ILE A 382 -9.71 -1.16 18.82
CA ILE A 382 -9.28 -0.10 19.74
C ILE A 382 -7.82 -0.31 20.10
N TRP A 383 -7.42 -1.52 20.48
CA TRP A 383 -6.02 -1.81 20.79
C TRP A 383 -5.07 -1.44 19.64
N LEU A 384 -5.35 -1.86 18.40
CA LEU A 384 -4.53 -1.51 17.25
C LEU A 384 -4.43 0.00 17.07
N SER A 385 -5.56 0.69 17.19
CA SER A 385 -5.64 2.15 17.08
C SER A 385 -4.75 2.88 18.07
N LEU A 386 -4.73 2.39 19.30
CA LEU A 386 -3.91 2.93 20.37
C LEU A 386 -2.43 2.59 20.16
N SER A 387 -2.15 1.39 19.66
CA SER A 387 -0.79 0.90 19.44
C SER A 387 -0.09 1.58 18.25
N GLU A 388 -0.78 1.90 17.16
CA GLU A 388 -0.20 2.61 16.01
C GLU A 388 0.21 4.04 16.36
N ASN A 389 -0.52 4.69 17.27
CA ASN A 389 -0.14 6.00 17.80
C ASN A 389 1.10 5.94 18.69
N SER A 390 1.30 4.84 19.45
CA SER A 390 2.50 4.68 20.30
C SER A 390 3.80 4.50 19.49
N ASP A 391 3.74 3.82 18.34
CA ASP A 391 4.91 3.52 17.51
C ASP A 391 5.35 4.73 16.66
N SER A 392 4.44 5.66 16.36
CA SER A 392 4.74 6.89 15.61
C SER A 392 5.29 8.02 16.48
N GLN A 393 4.92 8.05 17.77
CA GLN A 393 5.41 9.00 18.76
C GLN A 393 6.86 8.75 19.16
N ILE A 394 7.27 7.48 19.33
CA ILE A 394 8.64 7.12 19.77
C ILE A 394 9.73 7.49 18.72
N SER A 395 9.34 7.81 17.48
CA SER A 395 10.30 8.22 16.43
C SER A 395 10.24 9.68 15.99
N ASN A 396 9.23 10.46 16.40
CA ASN A 396 8.96 11.78 15.81
C ASN A 396 8.67 12.94 16.78
N CYS A 397 8.59 12.72 18.09
CA CYS A 397 8.87 13.73 19.11
C CYS A 397 10.10 13.20 19.90
#